data_AF-A0A535EFK0-F1
#
_entry.id   AF-A0A535EFK0-F1
#
_cell.length_a   1.000
_cell.length_b   1.000
_cell.length_c   1.000
_cell.angle_alpha   90.00
_cell.angle_beta   90.00
_cell.angle_gamma   90.00
#
_symmetry.space_group_name_H-M   'P 1'
#
loop_
_entity.id
_entity.type
_entity.pdbx_description
1 polymer ?
#
loop_
_entity_poly.entity_id
_entity_poly.type
_entity_poly.pdbx_seq_one_letter_code
_entity_poly.pdbx_strand_id
1 'polypeptide(L)'
;MSPSRSRKSLLELYAEPFADLPPLAGIIAGAVLGLAGWVAPLFAGGSAMTGVWLQFGRWFLWLFAVAVLVHTGGGALRRAFDRKTFDATDDPAGLSWIQFERYVAEFYRRQGATVTPRGGSTADGGVDLNVRHVSGERLIVQCKHWRNRRVGVKPLRELWGVLPDENADGAVFITSGSFSADALAFATGKRLELIDGTKLRTIIAAVKRTGAAEWATAPAPAAAVPQCPHCGSPMVLRTATRGANAGEKFWGCSTYPGCRGTRQASG
;
A
#
# COMPACT_ATOMS: atom_id res chain seq x y z
N MET A 1 -36.48 -20.24 12.33
CA MET A 1 -35.09 -19.86 11.94
C MET A 1 -35.08 -18.37 11.68
N SER A 2 -34.45 -17.59 12.56
CA SER A 2 -34.32 -16.13 12.46
C SER A 2 -32.89 -15.80 12.02
N PRO A 3 -32.66 -14.86 11.07
CA PRO A 3 -31.32 -14.46 10.69
C PRO A 3 -30.74 -13.56 11.80
N SER A 4 -29.61 -13.98 12.39
CA SER A 4 -28.87 -13.17 13.36
C SER A 4 -28.24 -11.98 12.64
N ARG A 5 -28.94 -10.85 12.64
CA ARG A 5 -28.43 -9.56 12.19
C ARG A 5 -27.26 -9.18 13.11
N SER A 6 -26.03 -9.39 12.63
CA SER A 6 -24.81 -8.93 13.29
C SER A 6 -24.99 -7.45 13.66
N ARG A 7 -24.98 -7.15 14.97
CA ARG A 7 -24.98 -5.78 15.45
C ARG A 7 -23.60 -5.21 15.13
N LYS A 8 -23.48 -4.54 13.97
CA LYS A 8 -22.33 -3.69 13.66
C LYS A 8 -22.12 -2.76 14.86
N SER A 9 -20.88 -2.70 15.33
CA SER A 9 -20.48 -1.77 16.39
C SER A 9 -20.84 -0.34 15.96
N LEU A 10 -21.26 0.53 16.89
CA LEU A 10 -21.54 1.95 16.58
C LEU A 10 -20.35 2.63 15.89
N LEU A 11 -19.13 2.17 16.16
CA LEU A 11 -17.90 2.64 15.48
C LEU A 11 -17.83 2.17 14.03
N GLU A 12 -18.24 0.95 13.71
CA GLU A 12 -18.29 0.47 12.33
C GLU A 12 -19.38 1.20 11.53
N LEU A 13 -20.53 1.46 12.15
CA LEU A 13 -21.63 2.19 11.52
C LEU A 13 -21.26 3.65 11.19
N TYR A 14 -20.40 4.27 12.01
CA TYR A 14 -19.87 5.62 11.78
C TYR A 14 -18.69 5.66 10.80
N ALA A 15 -17.97 4.55 10.61
CA ALA A 15 -16.74 4.51 9.80
C ALA A 15 -16.98 4.23 8.31
N GLU A 16 -18.05 3.52 7.93
CA GLU A 16 -18.31 3.14 6.53
C GLU A 16 -18.42 4.33 5.54
N PRO A 17 -19.02 5.48 5.88
CA PRO A 17 -19.08 6.63 4.96
C PRO A 17 -17.70 7.21 4.61
N PHE A 18 -16.67 6.92 5.44
CA PHE A 18 -15.33 7.50 5.32
C PHE A 18 -14.29 6.55 4.73
N ALA A 19 -14.63 5.26 4.56
CA ALA A 19 -13.71 4.25 4.05
C ALA A 19 -13.33 4.46 2.57
N ASP A 20 -14.24 5.05 1.77
CA ASP A 20 -14.08 5.23 0.32
C ASP A 20 -13.68 6.66 -0.09
N LEU A 21 -13.49 7.57 0.88
CA LEU A 21 -13.10 8.95 0.57
C LEU A 21 -11.62 9.00 0.15
N PRO A 22 -11.27 9.64 -0.99
CA PRO A 22 -9.88 9.82 -1.37
C PRO A 22 -9.13 10.59 -0.28
N PRO A 23 -7.84 10.27 -0.01
CA PRO A 23 -7.11 10.79 1.15
C PRO A 23 -7.13 12.33 1.27
N LEU A 24 -7.09 13.01 0.13
CA LEU A 24 -7.20 14.47 0.03
C LEU A 24 -8.55 15.00 0.53
N ALA A 25 -9.66 14.31 0.25
CA ALA A 25 -10.99 14.71 0.70
C ALA A 25 -11.14 14.60 2.22
N GLY A 26 -10.54 13.58 2.85
CA GLY A 26 -10.50 13.45 4.31
C GLY A 26 -9.69 14.57 4.99
N ILE A 27 -8.54 14.93 4.40
CA ILE A 27 -7.71 16.05 4.89
C ILE A 27 -8.45 17.38 4.74
N ILE A 28 -9.09 17.63 3.60
CA ILE A 28 -9.87 18.85 3.35
C ILE A 28 -11.05 18.92 4.32
N ALA A 29 -11.80 17.83 4.51
CA ALA A 29 -12.92 17.79 5.45
C ALA A 29 -12.46 18.06 6.90
N GLY A 30 -11.34 17.46 7.33
CA GLY A 30 -10.74 17.73 8.64
C GLY A 30 -10.30 19.18 8.81
N ALA A 31 -9.69 19.77 7.79
CA ALA A 31 -9.26 21.17 7.81
C ALA A 31 -10.46 22.14 7.84
N VAL A 32 -11.51 21.87 7.07
CA VAL A 32 -12.74 22.68 7.04
C VAL A 32 -13.46 22.61 8.38
N LEU A 33 -13.60 21.43 8.99
CA LEU A 33 -14.23 21.27 10.30
C LEU A 33 -13.40 21.94 11.42
N GLY A 34 -12.07 21.84 11.35
CA GLY A 34 -11.16 22.52 12.28
C GLY A 34 -11.28 24.05 12.18
N LEU A 35 -11.32 24.58 10.95
CA LEU A 35 -11.50 26.02 10.70
C LEU A 35 -12.89 26.50 11.15
N ALA A 36 -13.95 25.74 10.85
CA ALA A 36 -15.30 26.05 11.29
C ALA A 36 -15.41 26.10 12.82
N GLY A 37 -14.77 25.17 13.54
CA GLY A 37 -14.67 25.21 15.00
C GLY A 37 -13.90 26.43 15.52
N TRP A 38 -12.88 26.90 14.79
CA TRP A 38 -12.12 28.09 15.18
C TRP A 38 -12.90 29.39 14.97
N VAL A 39 -13.72 29.46 13.91
CA VAL A 39 -14.44 30.66 13.47
C VAL A 39 -15.85 30.77 14.09
N ALA A 40 -16.52 29.67 14.40
CA ALA A 40 -17.87 29.66 14.98
C ALA A 40 -18.07 30.57 16.22
N PRO A 41 -17.09 30.73 17.14
CA PRO A 41 -17.23 31.63 18.29
C PRO A 41 -17.29 33.12 17.91
N LEU A 42 -16.79 33.52 16.73
CA LEU A 42 -16.81 34.92 16.28
C LEU A 42 -18.22 35.39 15.89
N PHE A 43 -19.15 34.45 15.66
CA PHE A 43 -20.53 34.73 15.27
C PHE A 43 -21.56 34.37 16.35
N ALA A 44 -21.11 33.87 17.51
CA ALA A 44 -22.00 33.44 18.59
C ALA A 44 -22.32 34.60 19.55
N GLY A 45 -23.45 35.28 19.34
CA GLY A 45 -24.04 36.19 20.32
C GLY A 45 -24.86 35.41 21.34
N GLY A 46 -24.30 35.12 22.53
CA GLY A 46 -24.98 34.33 23.55
C GLY A 46 -24.36 34.43 24.94
N SER A 47 -25.16 34.10 25.97
CA SER A 47 -24.78 34.17 27.39
C SER A 47 -23.58 33.28 27.73
N ALA A 48 -22.86 33.57 28.83
CA ALA A 48 -21.62 32.87 29.22
C ALA A 48 -21.70 31.33 29.20
N MET A 49 -22.88 30.76 29.45
CA MET A 49 -23.15 29.33 29.39
C MET A 49 -23.08 28.77 27.95
N THR A 50 -23.50 29.52 26.93
CA THR A 50 -23.34 29.13 25.51
C THR A 50 -21.88 29.09 25.07
N GLY A 51 -21.04 29.98 25.62
CA GLY A 51 -19.59 29.97 25.39
C GLY A 51 -18.93 28.69 25.87
N VAL A 52 -19.32 28.17 27.03
CA VAL A 52 -18.77 26.91 27.59
C VAL A 52 -19.13 25.71 26.71
N TRP A 53 -20.39 25.59 26.27
CA TRP A 53 -20.82 24.50 25.39
C TRP A 53 -20.18 24.56 23.99
N LEU A 54 -19.97 25.75 23.44
CA LEU A 54 -19.22 25.95 22.18
C LEU A 54 -17.75 25.52 22.30
N GLN A 55 -17.14 25.75 23.47
CA GLN A 55 -15.77 25.29 23.73
C GLN A 55 -15.71 23.76 23.76
N PHE A 56 -16.64 23.08 24.45
CA PHE A 56 -16.69 21.61 24.42
C PHE A 56 -16.87 21.07 22.99
N GLY A 57 -17.76 21.67 22.18
CA GLY A 57 -17.93 21.29 20.77
C GLY A 57 -16.66 21.43 19.93
N ARG A 58 -15.86 22.48 20.17
CA ARG A 58 -14.54 22.68 19.55
C ARG A 58 -13.57 21.55 19.85
N TRP A 59 -13.50 21.10 21.10
CA TRP A 59 -12.63 20.01 21.51
C TRP A 59 -13.02 18.69 20.83
N PHE A 60 -14.33 18.39 20.73
CA PHE A 60 -14.81 17.20 20.02
C PHE A 60 -14.50 17.24 18.52
N LEU A 61 -14.68 18.39 17.85
CA LEU A 61 -14.32 18.56 16.44
C LEU A 61 -12.82 18.41 16.20
N TRP A 62 -11.99 18.92 17.11
CA TRP A 62 -10.53 18.76 17.04
C TRP A 62 -10.09 17.30 17.22
N LEU A 63 -10.66 16.59 18.21
CA LEU A 63 -10.39 15.17 18.42
C LEU A 63 -10.81 14.33 17.21
N PHE A 64 -11.97 14.63 16.62
CA PHE A 64 -12.44 13.97 15.40
C PHE A 64 -11.50 14.25 14.21
N ALA A 65 -11.08 15.50 14.01
CA ALA A 65 -10.14 15.86 12.94
C ALA A 65 -8.78 15.16 13.10
N VAL A 66 -8.24 15.08 14.31
CA VAL A 66 -7.01 14.33 14.61
C VAL A 66 -7.20 12.84 14.34
N ALA A 67 -8.32 12.24 14.77
CA ALA A 67 -8.61 10.84 14.50
C ALA A 67 -8.67 10.54 12.97
N VAL A 68 -9.32 11.40 12.20
CA VAL A 68 -9.39 11.30 10.73
C VAL A 68 -8.00 11.45 10.11
N LEU A 69 -7.19 12.42 10.54
CA LEU A 69 -5.82 12.63 10.05
C LEU A 69 -4.88 11.48 10.41
N VAL A 70 -5.00 10.91 11.61
CA VAL A 70 -4.22 9.74 12.02
C VAL A 70 -4.62 8.51 11.23
N HIS A 71 -5.91 8.32 10.97
CA HIS A 71 -6.41 7.17 10.21
C HIS A 71 -6.03 7.25 8.71
N THR A 72 -6.28 8.41 8.08
CA THR A 72 -5.99 8.63 6.65
C THR A 72 -4.51 8.88 6.38
N GLY A 73 -3.87 9.73 7.18
CA GLY A 73 -2.45 10.07 7.10
C GLY A 73 -1.54 8.94 7.54
N GLY A 74 -1.89 8.19 8.59
CA GLY A 74 -1.14 6.99 9.01
C GLY A 74 -1.11 5.90 7.94
N GLY A 75 -2.21 5.74 7.19
CA GLY A 75 -2.26 4.84 6.04
C GLY A 75 -1.41 5.31 4.85
N ALA A 76 -1.39 6.61 4.56
CA ALA A 76 -0.57 7.17 3.49
C ALA A 76 0.94 7.14 3.82
N LEU A 77 1.31 7.43 5.08
CA LEU A 77 2.69 7.39 5.55
C LEU A 77 3.23 5.95 5.58
N ARG A 78 2.43 4.97 6.05
CA ARG A 78 2.79 3.55 5.98
C ARG A 78 3.05 3.08 4.55
N ARG A 79 2.17 3.45 3.60
CA ARG A 79 2.37 3.14 2.17
C ARG A 79 3.63 3.78 1.59
N ALA A 80 3.94 5.03 1.98
CA ALA A 80 5.14 5.72 1.53
C ALA A 80 6.44 5.14 2.15
N PHE A 81 6.38 4.71 3.41
CA PHE A 81 7.49 4.06 4.10
C PHE A 81 7.73 2.64 3.58
N ASP A 82 6.65 1.90 3.31
CA ASP A 82 6.71 0.60 2.63
C ASP A 82 7.31 0.77 1.22
N ARG A 83 6.88 1.79 0.46
CA ARG A 83 7.41 2.09 -0.89
C ARG A 83 8.93 2.28 -0.94
N LYS A 84 9.52 2.98 0.05
CA LYS A 84 10.98 3.16 0.12
C LYS A 84 11.76 1.90 0.50
N THR A 85 11.10 0.86 1.02
CA THR A 85 11.76 -0.40 1.37
C THR A 85 11.90 -1.35 0.16
N PHE A 86 11.21 -1.08 -0.96
CA PHE A 86 11.20 -1.96 -2.14
C PHE A 86 12.25 -1.61 -3.20
N ASP A 87 12.84 -0.42 -3.14
CA ASP A 87 13.94 0.00 -4.02
C ASP A 87 15.30 -0.31 -3.36
N ALA A 88 15.66 -1.58 -3.43
CA ALA A 88 17.05 -1.99 -3.43
C ALA A 88 17.16 -3.28 -4.26
N THR A 89 17.85 -3.18 -5.39
CA THR A 89 18.64 -4.27 -5.99
C THR A 89 19.27 -5.10 -4.86
N ASP A 90 19.09 -6.41 -4.78
CA ASP A 90 19.78 -7.42 -5.57
C ASP A 90 19.20 -8.82 -5.25
N ASP A 91 19.34 -9.76 -6.19
CA ASP A 91 19.21 -11.23 -6.05
C ASP A 91 18.09 -11.81 -5.13
N PRO A 92 17.12 -12.59 -5.66
CA PRO A 92 16.18 -13.36 -4.83
C PRO A 92 16.84 -14.23 -3.74
N ALA A 93 18.12 -14.58 -3.87
CA ALA A 93 18.89 -15.29 -2.84
C ALA A 93 19.37 -14.40 -1.67
N GLY A 94 19.37 -13.07 -1.84
CA GLY A 94 19.82 -12.06 -0.88
C GLY A 94 18.71 -11.34 -0.10
N LEU A 95 17.43 -11.58 -0.43
CA LEU A 95 16.30 -10.94 0.26
C LEU A 95 16.22 -11.36 1.74
N SER A 96 16.13 -10.38 2.64
CA SER A 96 15.84 -10.68 4.04
C SER A 96 14.43 -11.23 4.18
N TRP A 97 14.22 -12.13 5.14
CA TRP A 97 12.94 -12.79 5.36
C TRP A 97 11.78 -11.81 5.62
N ILE A 98 12.08 -10.70 6.32
CA ILE A 98 11.15 -9.60 6.56
C ILE A 98 10.70 -8.94 5.24
N GLN A 99 11.59 -8.84 4.26
CA GLN A 99 11.23 -8.35 2.92
C GLN A 99 10.36 -9.37 2.18
N PHE A 100 10.66 -10.66 2.32
CA PHE A 100 9.86 -11.74 1.73
C PHE A 100 8.41 -11.75 2.26
N GLU A 101 8.19 -11.69 3.57
CA GLU A 101 6.85 -11.66 4.16
C GLU A 101 6.07 -10.46 3.64
N ARG A 102 6.77 -9.33 3.45
CA ARG A 102 6.20 -8.12 2.87
C ARG A 102 5.79 -8.30 1.41
N TYR A 103 6.60 -8.98 0.58
CA TYR A 103 6.23 -9.28 -0.81
C TYR A 103 5.01 -10.21 -0.88
N VAL A 104 4.94 -11.22 -0.01
CA VAL A 104 3.79 -12.13 0.06
C VAL A 104 2.54 -11.38 0.52
N ALA A 105 2.66 -10.56 1.57
CA ALA A 105 1.55 -9.74 2.04
C ALA A 105 1.05 -8.79 0.94
N GLU A 106 1.97 -8.14 0.22
CA GLU A 106 1.63 -7.24 -0.88
C GLU A 106 0.96 -7.98 -2.06
N PHE A 107 1.41 -9.19 -2.38
CA PHE A 107 0.78 -10.03 -3.40
C PHE A 107 -0.70 -10.30 -3.08
N TYR A 108 -1.01 -10.71 -1.84
CA TYR A 108 -2.39 -10.95 -1.43
C TYR A 108 -3.21 -9.66 -1.34
N ARG A 109 -2.61 -8.54 -0.89
CA ARG A 109 -3.28 -7.23 -0.90
C ARG A 109 -3.73 -6.81 -2.30
N ARG A 110 -2.89 -7.06 -3.30
CA ARG A 110 -3.22 -6.76 -4.71
C ARG A 110 -4.32 -7.64 -5.29
N GLN A 111 -4.58 -8.78 -4.69
CA GLN A 111 -5.75 -9.62 -5.02
C GLN A 111 -7.02 -9.18 -4.30
N GLY A 112 -7.01 -8.02 -3.63
CA GLY A 112 -8.13 -7.52 -2.86
C GLY A 112 -8.28 -8.21 -1.50
N ALA A 113 -7.21 -8.74 -0.92
CA ALA A 113 -7.26 -9.29 0.43
C ALA A 113 -6.72 -8.29 1.47
N THR A 114 -7.34 -8.27 2.65
CA THR A 114 -6.77 -7.60 3.82
C THR A 114 -5.75 -8.54 4.47
N VAL A 115 -4.52 -8.06 4.65
CA VAL A 115 -3.43 -8.87 5.24
C VAL A 115 -2.94 -8.24 6.53
N THR A 116 -3.04 -8.99 7.62
CA THR A 116 -2.57 -8.61 8.95
C THR A 116 -1.37 -9.48 9.37
N PRO A 117 -0.19 -8.88 9.63
CA PRO A 117 0.95 -9.61 10.18
C PRO A 117 0.68 -10.04 11.62
N ARG A 118 1.12 -11.25 11.99
CA ARG A 118 1.21 -11.67 13.40
C ARG A 118 2.63 -11.31 13.88
N GLY A 119 2.76 -10.19 14.61
CA GLY A 119 4.05 -9.73 15.13
C GLY A 119 4.39 -10.31 16.50
N GLY A 120 5.64 -10.74 16.70
CA GLY A 120 6.24 -10.95 18.02
C GLY A 120 6.54 -12.40 18.41
N SER A 121 7.56 -12.57 19.24
CA SER A 121 8.28 -13.81 19.61
C SER A 121 7.48 -14.89 20.36
N THR A 122 6.16 -14.88 20.29
CA THR A 122 5.30 -15.91 20.90
C THR A 122 4.67 -16.68 19.76
N ALA A 123 5.48 -17.58 19.17
CA ALA A 123 5.10 -18.40 18.04
C ALA A 123 4.16 -19.53 18.49
N ASP A 124 2.92 -19.19 18.82
CA ASP A 124 1.87 -20.19 18.95
C ASP A 124 1.44 -20.60 17.52
N GLY A 125 1.88 -21.79 17.10
CA GLY A 125 1.52 -22.42 15.82
C GLY A 125 2.32 -22.00 14.59
N GLY A 126 3.13 -20.94 14.67
CA GLY A 126 4.02 -20.50 13.60
C GLY A 126 3.32 -19.92 12.37
N VAL A 127 2.09 -19.42 12.50
CA VAL A 127 1.39 -18.64 11.46
C VAL A 127 1.98 -17.23 11.43
N ASP A 128 2.39 -16.76 10.26
CA ASP A 128 3.06 -15.45 10.11
C ASP A 128 2.08 -14.37 9.63
N LEU A 129 1.11 -14.71 8.78
CA LEU A 129 0.12 -13.76 8.25
C LEU A 129 -1.30 -14.32 8.33
N ASN A 130 -2.25 -13.44 8.63
CA ASN A 130 -3.68 -13.68 8.41
C ASN A 130 -4.13 -12.91 7.16
N VAL A 131 -4.77 -13.61 6.23
CA VAL A 131 -5.25 -13.07 4.97
C VAL A 131 -6.76 -13.20 4.94
N ARG A 132 -7.47 -12.11 4.66
CA ARG A 132 -8.92 -12.10 4.50
C ARG A 132 -9.27 -11.57 3.12
N HIS A 133 -9.76 -12.44 2.24
CA HIS A 133 -10.21 -12.03 0.91
C HIS A 133 -11.51 -11.23 0.98
N VAL A 134 -11.75 -10.39 -0.02
CA VAL A 134 -13.03 -9.67 -0.22
C VAL A 134 -14.24 -10.59 -0.30
N SER A 135 -14.06 -11.84 -0.74
CA SER A 135 -15.10 -12.88 -0.74
C SER A 135 -15.56 -13.29 0.67
N GLY A 136 -14.82 -12.88 1.71
CA GLY A 136 -15.06 -13.26 3.10
C GLY A 136 -14.17 -14.41 3.59
N GLU A 137 -13.49 -15.12 2.66
CA GLU A 137 -12.60 -16.24 2.95
C GLU A 137 -11.38 -15.81 3.80
N ARG A 138 -11.07 -16.62 4.80
CA ARG A 138 -9.94 -16.42 5.72
C ARG A 138 -8.88 -17.48 5.50
N LEU A 139 -7.66 -17.04 5.23
CA LEU A 139 -6.51 -17.90 5.05
C LEU A 139 -5.44 -17.57 6.10
N ILE A 140 -4.83 -18.61 6.65
CA ILE A 140 -3.60 -18.47 7.42
C ILE A 140 -2.40 -18.77 6.53
N VAL A 141 -1.35 -17.95 6.64
CA VAL A 141 -0.12 -18.14 5.87
C VAL A 141 1.02 -18.41 6.83
N GLN A 142 1.67 -19.55 6.65
CA GLN A 142 2.93 -19.87 7.31
C GLN A 142 4.03 -19.87 6.28
N CYS A 143 5.09 -19.16 6.63
CA CYS A 143 6.27 -19.02 5.84
C CYS A 143 7.42 -19.69 6.62
N LYS A 144 8.21 -20.54 5.96
CA LYS A 144 9.40 -21.12 6.58
C LYS A 144 10.63 -20.98 5.70
N HIS A 145 11.74 -20.63 6.35
CA HIS A 145 13.03 -20.53 5.70
C HIS A 145 13.76 -21.88 5.68
N TRP A 146 13.83 -22.50 4.49
CA TRP A 146 14.56 -23.76 4.27
C TRP A 146 15.57 -23.57 3.15
N ARG A 147 16.66 -22.86 3.46
CA ARG A 147 17.72 -22.43 2.51
C ARG A 147 18.29 -23.53 1.60
N ASN A 148 18.11 -24.81 1.92
CA ASN A 148 18.52 -25.91 1.04
C ASN A 148 17.84 -27.27 1.35
N ARG A 149 16.59 -27.28 1.84
CA ARG A 149 15.92 -28.53 2.28
C ARG A 149 14.55 -28.70 1.61
N ARG A 150 14.23 -29.96 1.31
CA ARG A 150 12.91 -30.39 0.87
C ARG A 150 11.97 -30.49 2.08
N VAL A 151 10.82 -29.83 2.02
CA VAL A 151 9.81 -29.81 3.08
C VAL A 151 8.98 -31.10 3.02
N GLY A 152 8.98 -31.84 4.12
CA GLY A 152 8.15 -33.04 4.29
C GLY A 152 6.73 -32.70 4.76
N VAL A 153 5.92 -33.74 4.97
CA VAL A 153 4.50 -33.59 5.31
C VAL A 153 4.23 -33.13 6.76
N LYS A 154 5.17 -33.34 7.69
CA LYS A 154 4.94 -33.06 9.12
C LYS A 154 4.57 -31.58 9.41
N PRO A 155 5.33 -30.56 8.94
CA PRO A 155 4.96 -29.16 9.15
C PRO A 155 3.62 -28.78 8.51
N LEU A 156 3.28 -29.40 7.38
CA LEU A 156 2.00 -29.18 6.70
C LEU A 156 0.84 -29.71 7.52
N ARG A 157 1.00 -30.86 8.20
CA ARG A 157 0.00 -31.39 9.12
C ARG A 157 -0.18 -30.50 10.35
N GLU A 158 0.91 -29.97 10.89
CA GLU A 158 0.86 -29.04 12.02
C GLU A 158 0.09 -27.76 11.65
N LEU A 159 0.42 -27.14 10.52
CA LEU A 159 -0.33 -25.98 10.01
C LEU A 159 -1.80 -26.31 9.72
N TRP A 160 -2.06 -27.45 9.09
CA TRP A 160 -3.43 -27.85 8.79
C TRP A 160 -4.25 -28.11 10.06
N GLY A 161 -3.60 -28.61 11.12
CA GLY A 161 -4.24 -28.91 12.40
C GLY A 161 -4.71 -27.67 13.15
N VAL A 162 -4.09 -26.50 12.93
CA VAL A 162 -4.46 -25.26 13.64
C VAL A 162 -5.59 -24.47 12.96
N LEU A 163 -6.04 -24.87 11.76
CA LEU A 163 -7.10 -24.18 11.03
C LEU A 163 -8.40 -23.92 11.83
N PRO A 164 -8.94 -24.91 12.58
CA PRO A 164 -10.17 -24.70 13.33
C PRO A 164 -9.99 -23.66 14.44
N ASP A 165 -8.86 -23.72 15.15
CA ASP A 165 -8.55 -22.81 16.25
C ASP A 165 -8.30 -21.37 15.75
N GLU A 166 -7.76 -21.26 14.53
CA GLU A 166 -7.52 -19.98 13.84
C GLU A 166 -8.76 -19.46 13.11
N ASN A 167 -9.88 -20.19 13.12
CA ASN A 167 -11.12 -19.85 12.41
C ASN A 167 -10.87 -19.49 10.93
N ALA A 168 -10.02 -20.29 10.29
CA ALA A 168 -9.57 -20.12 8.92
C ALA A 168 -10.15 -21.20 7.99
N ASP A 169 -10.51 -20.76 6.79
CA ASP A 169 -11.11 -21.57 5.74
C ASP A 169 -10.08 -22.38 4.94
N GLY A 170 -8.81 -21.97 5.00
CA GLY A 170 -7.70 -22.59 4.29
C GLY A 170 -6.36 -22.08 4.78
N ALA A 171 -5.29 -22.71 4.29
CA ALA A 171 -3.93 -22.42 4.67
C ALA A 171 -3.01 -22.30 3.45
N VAL A 172 -1.96 -21.50 3.59
CA VAL A 172 -0.90 -21.35 2.58
C VAL A 172 0.43 -21.61 3.26
N PHE A 173 1.21 -22.55 2.72
CA PHE A 173 2.56 -22.83 3.19
C PHE A 173 3.59 -22.39 2.15
N ILE A 174 4.52 -21.52 2.57
CA ILE A 174 5.52 -20.93 1.68
C ILE A 174 6.92 -21.33 2.11
N THR A 175 7.74 -21.78 1.15
CA THR A 175 9.14 -22.13 1.37
C THR A 175 10.02 -21.64 0.22
N SER A 176 11.27 -21.29 0.50
CA SER A 176 12.29 -21.02 -0.53
C SER A 176 12.84 -22.31 -1.17
N GLY A 177 12.60 -23.47 -0.56
CA GLY A 177 12.98 -24.79 -1.05
C GLY A 177 11.92 -25.45 -1.94
N SER A 178 11.83 -26.78 -1.87
CA SER A 178 10.83 -27.60 -2.58
C SER A 178 10.02 -28.45 -1.61
N PHE A 179 8.90 -29.02 -2.05
CA PHE A 179 8.10 -29.97 -1.27
C PHE A 179 8.42 -31.42 -1.68
N SER A 180 8.26 -32.37 -0.74
CA SER A 180 8.31 -33.80 -1.06
C SER A 180 7.04 -34.26 -1.78
N ALA A 181 7.10 -35.43 -2.42
CA ALA A 181 5.91 -36.05 -3.02
C ALA A 181 4.79 -36.26 -1.99
N ASP A 182 5.13 -36.73 -0.78
CA ASP A 182 4.16 -36.90 0.31
C ASP A 182 3.52 -35.58 0.76
N ALA A 183 4.28 -34.48 0.74
CA ALA A 183 3.77 -33.15 1.07
C ALA A 183 2.76 -32.67 0.03
N LEU A 184 3.07 -32.86 -1.27
CA LEU A 184 2.16 -32.55 -2.37
C LEU A 184 0.90 -33.42 -2.33
N ALA A 185 1.07 -34.74 -2.10
CA ALA A 185 -0.04 -35.67 -1.94
C ALA A 185 -0.93 -35.30 -0.74
N PHE A 186 -0.33 -34.87 0.37
CA PHE A 186 -1.08 -34.41 1.54
C PHE A 186 -1.91 -33.16 1.24
N ALA A 187 -1.38 -32.19 0.48
CA ALA A 187 -2.12 -30.98 0.11
C ALA A 187 -3.25 -31.24 -0.91
N THR A 188 -3.16 -32.33 -1.68
CA THR A 188 -4.15 -32.68 -2.70
C THR A 188 -5.54 -32.85 -2.08
N GLY A 189 -6.54 -32.17 -2.63
CA GLY A 189 -7.93 -32.18 -2.15
C GLY A 189 -8.19 -31.39 -0.87
N LYS A 190 -7.17 -30.73 -0.30
CA LYS A 190 -7.31 -29.82 0.85
C LYS A 190 -7.26 -28.37 0.39
N ARG A 191 -7.81 -27.45 1.19
CA ARG A 191 -7.62 -26.00 1.01
C ARG A 191 -6.26 -25.55 1.54
N LEU A 192 -5.21 -26.29 1.18
CA LEU A 192 -3.83 -26.09 1.57
C LEU A 192 -2.99 -25.78 0.33
N GLU A 193 -2.69 -24.51 0.11
CA GLU A 193 -1.84 -24.10 -1.01
C GLU A 193 -0.36 -24.22 -0.64
N LEU A 194 0.42 -24.79 -1.54
CA LEU A 194 1.87 -24.91 -1.40
C LEU A 194 2.56 -23.97 -2.40
N ILE A 195 3.43 -23.10 -1.89
CA ILE A 195 4.23 -22.17 -2.68
C ILE A 195 5.71 -22.50 -2.45
N ASP A 196 6.34 -23.08 -3.47
CA ASP A 196 7.76 -23.41 -3.45
C ASP A 196 8.62 -22.22 -3.88
N GLY A 197 9.95 -22.40 -3.86
CA GLY A 197 10.88 -21.34 -4.23
C GLY A 197 10.70 -20.81 -5.65
N THR A 198 10.24 -21.65 -6.59
CA THR A 198 10.04 -21.25 -7.99
C THR A 198 8.80 -20.39 -8.15
N LYS A 199 7.67 -20.82 -7.57
CA LYS A 199 6.43 -20.03 -7.54
C LYS A 199 6.62 -18.75 -6.74
N LEU A 200 7.37 -18.81 -5.64
CA LEU A 200 7.71 -17.64 -4.83
C LEU A 200 8.49 -16.58 -5.62
N ARG A 201 9.53 -16.97 -6.36
CA ARG A 201 10.27 -16.03 -7.23
C ARG A 201 9.34 -15.35 -8.24
N THR A 202 8.37 -16.09 -8.76
CA THR A 202 7.37 -15.56 -9.70
C THR A 202 6.46 -14.52 -9.02
N ILE A 203 6.01 -14.79 -7.80
CA ILE A 203 5.22 -13.85 -6.98
C ILE A 203 6.01 -12.55 -6.73
N ILE A 204 7.26 -12.67 -6.27
CA ILE A 204 8.13 -11.51 -6.02
C ILE A 204 8.34 -10.70 -7.30
N ALA A 205 8.62 -11.36 -8.42
CA ALA A 205 8.79 -10.70 -9.71
C ALA A 205 7.50 -10.00 -10.18
N ALA A 206 6.32 -10.58 -9.94
CA ALA A 206 5.04 -9.96 -10.25
C ALA A 206 4.81 -8.69 -9.41
N VAL A 207 5.06 -8.76 -8.10
CA VAL A 207 4.91 -7.59 -7.22
C VAL A 207 5.87 -6.46 -7.62
N LYS A 208 7.13 -6.78 -7.91
CA LYS A 208 8.14 -5.81 -8.40
C LYS A 208 7.71 -5.15 -9.72
N ARG A 209 7.27 -5.94 -10.70
CA ARG A 209 6.84 -5.42 -12.02
C ARG A 209 5.64 -4.50 -11.91
N THR A 210 4.65 -4.86 -11.11
CA THR A 210 3.44 -4.02 -10.97
C THR A 210 3.74 -2.75 -10.16
N GLY A 211 4.69 -2.77 -9.20
CA GLY A 211 5.16 -1.53 -8.55
C GLY A 211 5.84 -0.56 -9.52
N ALA A 212 6.54 -1.07 -10.54
CA ALA A 212 7.10 -0.27 -11.64
C ALA A 212 6.05 0.15 -12.68
N ALA A 213 5.05 -0.69 -12.97
CA ALA A 213 4.00 -0.42 -13.94
C ALA A 213 2.95 0.59 -13.43
N GLU A 214 2.67 0.63 -12.13
CA GLU A 214 1.79 1.61 -11.50
C GLU A 214 2.41 3.02 -11.53
N TRP A 215 3.75 3.13 -11.54
CA TRP A 215 4.47 4.37 -11.85
C TRP A 215 4.35 4.75 -13.33
N ALA A 216 4.41 3.79 -14.24
CA ALA A 216 4.25 4.05 -15.68
C ALA A 216 2.82 4.43 -16.09
N THR A 217 1.82 4.14 -15.23
CA THR A 217 0.39 4.40 -15.49
C THR A 217 -0.19 5.52 -14.62
N ALA A 218 0.53 5.95 -13.57
CA ALA A 218 0.22 7.21 -12.91
C ALA A 218 0.50 8.35 -13.91
N PRO A 219 -0.46 9.24 -14.21
CA PRO A 219 -0.16 10.40 -15.03
C PRO A 219 0.86 11.24 -14.26
N ALA A 220 2.12 11.15 -14.68
CA ALA A 220 3.11 12.14 -14.28
C ALA A 220 2.48 13.51 -14.58
N PRO A 221 2.44 14.45 -13.63
CA PRO A 221 1.95 15.79 -13.93
C PRO A 221 2.77 16.26 -15.12
N ALA A 222 2.09 16.45 -16.25
CA ALA A 222 2.71 16.90 -17.47
C ALA A 222 3.36 18.25 -17.18
N ALA A 223 4.65 18.23 -16.85
CA ALA A 223 5.52 19.36 -17.07
C ALA A 223 5.47 19.56 -18.58
N ALA A 224 4.57 20.44 -19.02
CA ALA A 224 4.26 20.67 -20.42
C ALA A 224 5.57 20.98 -21.14
N VAL A 225 6.04 20.05 -21.96
CA VAL A 225 7.18 20.27 -22.84
C VAL A 225 6.80 21.48 -23.69
N PRO A 226 7.54 22.60 -23.61
CA PRO A 226 7.16 23.80 -24.32
C PRO A 226 7.20 23.52 -25.83
N GLN A 227 6.25 24.09 -26.56
CA GLN A 227 6.25 24.04 -28.02
C GLN A 227 7.22 25.10 -28.58
N CYS A 228 7.87 24.76 -29.69
CA CYS A 228 8.81 25.65 -30.36
C CYS A 228 8.08 26.91 -30.88
N PRO A 229 8.56 28.13 -30.56
CA PRO A 229 7.91 29.36 -31.02
C PRO A 229 7.99 29.59 -32.54
N HIS A 230 8.81 28.82 -33.28
CA HIS A 230 8.98 28.98 -34.72
C HIS A 230 8.20 27.95 -35.57
N CYS A 231 7.98 26.74 -35.06
CA CYS A 231 7.39 25.66 -35.86
C CYS A 231 6.36 24.80 -35.11
N GLY A 232 6.11 25.07 -33.82
CA GLY A 232 5.17 24.30 -33.01
C GLY A 232 5.65 22.90 -32.58
N SER A 233 6.73 22.38 -33.16
CA SER A 233 7.32 21.09 -32.76
C SER A 233 7.70 21.06 -31.27
N PRO A 234 7.64 19.89 -30.61
CA PRO A 234 8.05 19.75 -29.21
C PRO A 234 9.53 20.10 -29.04
N MET A 235 9.88 20.70 -27.91
CA MET A 235 11.26 21.07 -27.60
C MET A 235 11.98 20.01 -26.76
N VAL A 236 13.29 19.92 -26.92
CA VAL A 236 14.18 18.97 -26.24
C VAL A 236 15.17 19.77 -25.38
N LEU A 237 15.35 19.38 -24.12
CA LEU A 237 16.31 20.03 -23.23
C LEU A 237 17.74 19.69 -23.67
N ARG A 238 18.55 20.72 -23.91
CA ARG A 238 19.95 20.60 -24.33
C ARG A 238 20.83 21.45 -23.40
N THR A 239 22.10 21.09 -23.30
CA THR A 239 23.09 21.86 -22.53
C THR A 239 23.97 22.61 -23.52
N ALA A 240 24.17 23.91 -23.30
CA ALA A 240 25.07 24.69 -24.14
C ALA A 240 26.52 24.26 -23.90
N THR A 241 27.23 23.91 -24.98
CA THR A 241 28.61 23.42 -24.90
C THR A 241 29.66 24.50 -25.18
N ARG A 242 29.24 25.68 -25.66
CA ARG A 242 30.13 26.80 -26.05
C ARG A 242 29.44 28.15 -25.82
N GLY A 243 30.24 29.20 -25.60
CA GLY A 243 29.78 30.58 -25.45
C GLY A 243 29.54 31.00 -23.99
N ALA A 244 29.01 32.20 -23.78
CA ALA A 244 28.80 32.81 -22.46
C ALA A 244 27.87 32.01 -21.54
N ASN A 245 27.00 31.16 -22.10
CA ASN A 245 26.05 30.33 -21.37
C ASN A 245 26.47 28.84 -21.33
N ALA A 246 27.76 28.54 -21.56
CA ALA A 246 28.24 27.15 -21.53
C ALA A 246 27.96 26.49 -20.18
N GLY A 247 27.32 25.32 -20.19
CA GLY A 247 26.86 24.60 -19.00
C GLY A 247 25.38 24.82 -18.66
N GLU A 248 24.74 25.87 -19.18
CA GLU A 248 23.31 26.10 -18.93
C GLU A 248 22.42 25.20 -19.80
N LYS A 249 21.25 24.85 -19.25
CA LYS A 249 20.24 24.07 -19.96
C LYS A 249 19.27 25.00 -20.68
N PHE A 250 18.96 24.67 -21.92
CA PHE A 250 17.96 25.39 -22.71
C PHE A 250 17.10 24.39 -23.50
N TRP A 251 15.87 24.78 -23.79
CA TRP A 251 15.00 24.02 -24.68
C TRP A 251 15.39 24.35 -26.13
N GLY A 252 15.76 23.33 -26.92
CA GLY A 252 16.01 23.44 -28.35
C GLY A 252 14.98 22.66 -29.16
N CYS A 253 14.62 23.15 -30.35
CA CYS A 253 13.65 22.47 -31.21
C CYS A 253 14.10 21.03 -31.57
N SER A 254 13.17 20.07 -31.50
CA SER A 254 13.42 18.67 -31.91
C SER A 254 13.82 18.54 -33.38
N THR A 255 13.29 19.40 -34.25
CA THR A 255 13.58 19.41 -35.70
C THR A 255 14.90 20.09 -36.09
N TYR A 256 15.80 20.38 -35.14
CA TYR A 256 17.14 20.90 -35.47
C TYR A 256 17.93 19.88 -36.33
N PRO A 257 18.61 20.29 -37.41
CA PRO A 257 18.98 21.66 -37.80
C PRO A 257 17.94 22.43 -38.64
N GLY A 258 16.84 21.79 -39.06
CA GLY A 258 15.79 22.40 -39.90
C GLY A 258 14.98 23.50 -39.20
N CYS A 259 14.94 23.51 -37.87
CA CYS A 259 14.42 24.62 -37.08
C CYS A 259 15.36 24.92 -35.90
N ARG A 260 15.71 26.20 -35.70
CA ARG A 260 16.66 26.67 -34.68
C ARG A 260 16.00 27.33 -33.47
N GLY A 261 14.71 27.09 -33.25
CA GLY A 261 13.99 27.70 -32.13
C GLY A 261 14.51 27.24 -30.77
N THR A 262 14.70 28.20 -29.86
CA THR A 262 15.18 27.97 -28.49
C THR A 262 14.31 28.67 -27.45
N ARG A 263 14.27 28.14 -26.23
CA ARG A 263 13.63 28.75 -25.04
C ARG A 263 14.52 28.52 -23.83
N GLN A 264 14.51 29.44 -22.88
CA GLN A 264 15.21 29.25 -21.62
C GLN A 264 14.54 28.14 -20.81
N ALA A 265 15.33 27.22 -20.26
CA ALA A 265 14.83 26.29 -19.26
C ALA A 265 14.88 27.02 -17.93
N SER A 266 13.79 27.66 -17.53
CA SER A 266 13.67 28.28 -16.20
C SER A 266 14.01 27.23 -15.14
N GLY A 267 14.99 27.56 -14.29
CA GLY A 267 15.47 26.73 -13.19
C GLY A 267 14.45 26.56 -12.08
#